data_AF-A0A833ZUA5-F1
#
_entry.id   AF-A0A833ZUA5-F1
#
_cell.length_a   1.000
_cell.length_b   1.000
_cell.length_c   1.000
_cell.angle_alpha   90.00
_cell.angle_beta   90.00
_cell.angle_gamma   90.00
#
_symmetry.space_group_name_H-M   'P 1'
#
loop_
_entity.id
_entity.type
_entity.pdbx_description
1 polymer ?
#
loop_
_entity_poly.entity_id
_entity_poly.type
_entity_poly.pdbx_seq_one_letter_code
_entity_poly.pdbx_strand_id
1 'polypeptide(L)'
;MDRIKQQLREWDENLKDDALPANPIDFSYRVAACLPIDDVLRVQLLRIGSAVQRLRCELDIMNKCTSLCCKQCQETEITTKNEIFSLSLCGPMAAYVNPHGYVHETLTVYKASNLSLVGRPSTEHSWFPGFAWTVAQCKVCASHIGWKFTATKKDMSPQKFWGLTRSALLPTIPDTEDDVGPDKVVLCL
;
A
#
# COMPACT_ATOMS: atom_id res chain seq x y z
N MET A 1 -18.10 1.91 10.58
CA MET A 1 -16.71 1.58 10.96
C MET A 1 -16.47 0.07 10.87
N ASP A 2 -17.39 -0.78 11.32
CA ASP A 2 -17.19 -2.25 11.37
C ASP A 2 -16.84 -2.90 10.04
N ARG A 3 -17.46 -2.47 8.93
CA ARG A 3 -17.11 -2.94 7.57
C ARG A 3 -15.65 -2.66 7.21
N ILE A 4 -15.11 -1.49 7.60
CA ILE A 4 -13.70 -1.15 7.37
C ILE A 4 -12.81 -1.96 8.30
N LYS A 5 -13.19 -2.13 9.58
CA LYS A 5 -12.45 -3.00 10.51
C LYS A 5 -12.32 -4.43 9.98
N GLN A 6 -13.35 -4.95 9.32
CA GLN A 6 -13.30 -6.26 8.69
C GLN A 6 -12.24 -6.32 7.57
N GLN A 7 -12.19 -5.31 6.69
CA GLN A 7 -11.15 -5.21 5.66
C GLN A 7 -9.75 -5.02 6.27
N LEU A 8 -9.59 -4.22 7.31
CA LEU A 8 -8.30 -4.04 7.98
C LEU A 8 -7.78 -5.34 8.61
N ARG A 9 -8.66 -6.20 9.12
CA ARG A 9 -8.28 -7.52 9.64
C ARG A 9 -7.80 -8.48 8.55
N GLU A 10 -8.21 -8.28 7.29
CA GLU A 10 -7.66 -9.05 6.16
C GLU A 10 -6.20 -8.66 5.89
N TRP A 11 -5.81 -7.42 6.20
CA TRP A 11 -4.41 -6.96 6.08
C TRP A 11 -3.58 -7.22 7.34
N ASP A 12 -4.21 -7.41 8.49
CA ASP A 12 -3.52 -7.70 9.75
C ASP A 12 -4.35 -8.64 10.62
N GLU A 13 -4.01 -9.92 10.56
CA GLU A 13 -4.66 -10.97 11.36
C GLU A 13 -4.50 -10.73 12.88
N ASN A 14 -3.48 -9.97 13.30
CA ASN A 14 -3.20 -9.67 14.69
C ASN A 14 -3.79 -8.33 15.14
N LEU A 15 -4.56 -7.66 14.28
CA LEU A 15 -5.17 -6.37 14.59
C LEU A 15 -6.20 -6.52 15.71
N LYS A 16 -5.82 -6.06 16.89
CA LYS A 16 -6.71 -6.03 18.04
C LYS A 16 -7.68 -4.85 17.95
N ASP A 17 -8.88 -5.03 18.47
CA ASP A 17 -9.92 -4.00 18.43
C ASP A 17 -9.55 -2.73 19.24
N ASP A 18 -8.68 -2.85 20.25
CA ASP A 18 -8.16 -1.75 21.07
C ASP A 18 -7.08 -0.92 20.37
N ALA A 19 -6.46 -1.46 19.30
CA ALA A 19 -5.46 -0.74 18.51
C ALA A 19 -6.08 0.31 17.58
N LEU A 20 -7.39 0.24 17.35
CA LEU A 20 -8.12 1.14 16.45
C LEU A 20 -8.86 2.23 17.25
N PRO A 21 -8.77 3.52 16.84
CA PRO A 21 -9.49 4.59 17.52
C PRO A 21 -11.00 4.35 17.53
N ALA A 22 -11.65 4.60 18.67
CA ALA A 22 -13.12 4.54 18.77
C ALA A 22 -13.79 5.77 18.16
N ASN A 23 -13.11 6.92 18.15
CA ASN A 23 -13.61 8.17 17.57
C ASN A 23 -13.63 8.06 16.03
N PRO A 24 -14.77 8.30 15.36
CA PRO A 24 -14.86 8.22 13.89
C PRO A 24 -13.91 9.15 13.14
N ILE A 25 -13.61 10.32 13.71
CA ILE A 25 -12.68 11.30 13.12
C ILE A 25 -11.28 10.70 13.07
N ASP A 26 -10.75 10.28 14.23
CA ASP A 26 -9.42 9.69 14.34
C ASP A 26 -9.32 8.38 13.55
N PHE A 27 -10.37 7.55 13.61
CA PHE A 27 -10.44 6.30 12.87
C PHE A 27 -10.33 6.53 11.36
N SER A 28 -11.09 7.49 10.81
CA SER A 28 -11.03 7.80 9.37
C SER A 28 -9.64 8.29 8.94
N TYR A 29 -9.01 9.21 9.68
CA TYR A 29 -7.66 9.65 9.34
C TYR A 29 -6.62 8.53 9.46
N ARG A 30 -6.80 7.64 10.44
CA ARG A 30 -5.95 6.44 10.57
C ARG A 30 -6.08 5.53 9.36
N VAL A 31 -7.28 5.30 8.87
CA VAL A 31 -7.54 4.50 7.67
C VAL A 31 -6.94 5.17 6.43
N ALA A 32 -7.22 6.46 6.23
CA ALA A 32 -6.71 7.23 5.09
C ALA A 32 -5.17 7.22 4.99
N ALA A 33 -4.47 7.22 6.14
CA ALA A 33 -3.01 7.14 6.18
C ALA A 33 -2.47 5.81 5.61
N CYS A 34 -3.24 4.72 5.69
CA CYS A 34 -2.84 3.38 5.29
C CYS A 34 -3.26 3.00 3.86
N LEU A 35 -4.11 3.80 3.21
CA LEU A 35 -4.60 3.50 1.86
C LEU A 35 -3.51 3.72 0.80
N PRO A 36 -3.21 2.72 -0.06
CA PRO A 36 -2.23 2.85 -1.13
C PRO A 36 -2.80 3.58 -2.36
N ILE A 37 -3.17 4.84 -2.16
CA ILE A 37 -3.75 5.71 -3.18
C ILE A 37 -2.74 6.71 -3.74
N ASP A 38 -3.02 7.26 -4.92
CA ASP A 38 -2.21 8.30 -5.52
C ASP A 38 -2.42 9.67 -4.83
N ASP A 39 -1.64 10.68 -5.24
CA ASP A 39 -1.69 12.01 -4.60
C ASP A 39 -3.01 12.73 -4.88
N VAL A 40 -3.63 12.50 -6.04
CA VAL A 40 -4.91 13.13 -6.41
C VAL A 40 -6.01 12.66 -5.47
N LEU A 41 -6.17 11.34 -5.30
CA LEU A 41 -7.16 10.78 -4.37
C LEU A 41 -6.86 11.15 -2.92
N ARG A 42 -5.58 11.21 -2.54
CA ARG A 42 -5.19 11.59 -1.17
C ARG A 42 -5.59 13.03 -0.85
N VAL A 43 -5.39 13.96 -1.78
CA VAL A 43 -5.85 15.35 -1.64
C VAL A 43 -7.37 15.43 -1.58
N GLN A 44 -8.09 14.62 -2.36
CA GLN A 44 -9.56 14.55 -2.29
C GLN A 44 -10.04 14.08 -0.91
N LEU A 45 -9.50 12.98 -0.38
CA LEU A 45 -9.83 12.50 0.98
C LEU A 45 -9.54 13.55 2.06
N LEU A 46 -8.45 14.31 1.91
CA LEU A 46 -8.07 15.37 2.86
C LEU A 46 -9.07 16.54 2.85
N ARG A 47 -9.70 16.83 1.71
CA ARG A 47 -10.71 17.91 1.57
C ARG A 47 -12.05 17.55 2.20
N ILE A 48 -12.35 16.27 2.38
CA ILE A 48 -13.61 15.83 2.99
C ILE A 48 -13.62 16.24 4.47
N GLY A 49 -14.55 17.11 4.88
CA GLY A 49 -14.67 17.57 6.27
C GLY A 49 -15.43 16.61 7.20
N SER A 50 -16.31 15.76 6.65
CA SER A 50 -17.11 14.81 7.44
C SER A 50 -16.43 13.45 7.54
N ALA A 51 -16.26 12.95 8.76
CA ALA A 51 -15.77 11.58 8.99
C ALA A 51 -16.64 10.53 8.30
N VAL A 52 -17.97 10.74 8.22
CA VAL A 52 -18.90 9.80 7.57
C VAL A 52 -18.64 9.72 6.07
N GLN A 53 -18.47 10.87 5.41
CA GLN A 53 -18.16 10.92 3.97
C GLN A 53 -16.78 10.31 3.71
N ARG A 54 -15.80 10.60 4.57
CA ARG A 54 -14.44 10.07 4.42
C ARG A 54 -14.41 8.55 4.53
N LEU A 55 -15.06 7.99 5.55
CA LEU A 55 -15.19 6.54 5.74
C LEU A 55 -15.92 5.86 4.58
N ARG A 56 -16.93 6.52 4.00
CA ARG A 56 -17.62 6.01 2.81
C ARG A 56 -16.69 5.96 1.60
N CYS A 57 -15.92 7.03 1.34
CA CYS A 57 -14.96 7.02 0.23
C CYS A 57 -13.84 6.00 0.46
N GLU A 58 -13.27 5.95 1.67
CA GLU A 58 -12.23 4.97 2.04
C GLU A 58 -12.68 3.54 1.76
N LEU A 59 -13.92 3.21 2.16
CA LEU A 59 -14.49 1.89 1.92
C LEU A 59 -14.74 1.62 0.43
N ASP A 60 -15.16 2.62 -0.35
CA ASP A 60 -15.34 2.50 -1.79
C ASP A 60 -14.00 2.23 -2.50
N ILE A 61 -12.96 2.97 -2.12
CA ILE A 61 -11.57 2.77 -2.59
C ILE A 61 -11.11 1.34 -2.28
N MET A 62 -11.28 0.85 -1.05
CA MET A 62 -10.87 -0.52 -0.67
C MET A 62 -11.58 -1.61 -1.50
N ASN A 63 -12.82 -1.36 -1.89
CA ASN A 63 -13.61 -2.33 -2.65
C ASN A 63 -13.26 -2.31 -4.15
N LYS A 64 -13.12 -1.11 -4.73
CA LYS A 64 -12.94 -0.94 -6.18
C LYS A 64 -11.48 -1.06 -6.63
N CYS A 65 -10.54 -0.48 -5.89
CA CYS A 65 -9.12 -0.49 -6.24
C CYS A 65 -8.46 -1.77 -5.75
N THR A 66 -8.58 -2.85 -6.53
CA THR A 66 -8.04 -4.15 -6.15
C THR A 66 -6.68 -4.47 -6.78
N SER A 67 -6.25 -3.69 -7.78
CA SER A 67 -4.93 -3.79 -8.42
C SER A 67 -4.09 -2.53 -8.18
N LEU A 68 -2.77 -2.70 -8.08
CA LEU A 68 -1.79 -1.63 -7.97
C LEU A 68 -0.79 -1.73 -9.11
N CYS A 69 -0.80 -0.75 -10.01
CA CYS A 69 0.05 -0.68 -11.19
C CYS A 69 1.24 0.26 -11.00
N CYS A 70 2.23 0.13 -11.88
CA CYS A 70 3.32 1.09 -12.00
C CYS A 70 2.78 2.44 -12.47
N LYS A 71 2.96 3.51 -11.68
CA LYS A 71 2.46 4.85 -12.00
C LYS A 71 2.98 5.39 -13.34
N GLN A 72 4.22 5.07 -13.70
CA GLN A 72 4.82 5.50 -14.96
C GLN A 72 4.22 4.76 -16.18
N CYS A 73 3.87 3.48 -16.02
CA CYS A 73 3.32 2.67 -17.12
C CYS A 73 1.80 2.71 -17.19
N GLN A 74 1.15 2.98 -16.05
CA GLN A 74 -0.31 2.90 -15.80
C GLN A 74 -0.89 1.48 -15.91
N GLU A 75 -0.52 0.71 -16.92
CA GLU A 75 -1.09 -0.61 -17.24
C GLU A 75 -0.30 -1.80 -16.68
N THR A 76 0.93 -1.57 -16.20
CA THR A 76 1.78 -2.67 -15.70
C THR A 76 1.45 -2.97 -14.24
N GLU A 77 0.66 -4.02 -13.99
CA GLU A 77 0.35 -4.49 -12.64
C GLU A 77 1.62 -4.87 -11.85
N ILE A 78 1.72 -4.38 -10.62
CA ILE A 78 2.82 -4.68 -9.69
C ILE A 78 2.36 -5.64 -8.60
N THR A 79 1.17 -5.43 -8.04
CA THR A 79 0.62 -6.28 -6.98
C THR A 79 -0.89 -6.08 -6.89
N THR A 80 -1.56 -6.84 -6.02
CA THR A 80 -3.00 -6.77 -5.80
C THR A 80 -3.30 -6.57 -4.32
N LYS A 81 -4.53 -6.14 -4.00
CA LYS A 81 -4.94 -5.91 -2.61
C LYS A 81 -4.83 -7.14 -1.71
N ASN A 82 -4.91 -8.33 -2.29
CA ASN A 82 -4.86 -9.61 -1.56
C ASN A 82 -3.45 -9.93 -1.04
N GLU A 83 -2.44 -9.28 -1.60
CA GLU A 83 -1.05 -9.47 -1.18
C GLU A 83 -0.63 -8.41 -0.13
N ILE A 84 -1.48 -7.43 0.17
CA ILE A 84 -1.22 -6.40 1.19
C ILE A 84 -1.29 -7.00 2.58
N PHE A 85 -0.31 -6.68 3.42
CA PHE A 85 -0.30 -7.07 4.83
C PHE A 85 0.41 -6.03 5.69
N SER A 86 0.13 -6.04 7.00
CA SER A 86 0.74 -5.13 7.97
C SER A 86 1.92 -5.78 8.66
N LEU A 87 3.12 -5.28 8.36
CA LEU A 87 4.32 -5.62 9.14
C LEU A 87 4.56 -4.64 10.29
N SER A 88 3.95 -3.44 10.24
CA SER A 88 4.05 -2.39 11.25
C SER A 88 2.74 -2.23 12.01
N LEU A 89 2.82 -1.79 13.27
CA LEU A 89 1.65 -1.40 14.07
C LEU A 89 0.87 -0.23 13.46
N CYS A 90 1.48 0.54 12.54
CA CYS A 90 0.79 1.59 11.79
C CYS A 90 -0.20 1.04 10.77
N GLY A 91 -0.03 -0.21 10.32
CA GLY A 91 -0.76 -0.83 9.23
C GLY A 91 0.18 -1.24 8.08
N PRO A 92 -0.36 -1.46 6.87
CA PRO A 92 0.42 -1.95 5.74
C PRO A 92 1.31 -0.88 5.10
N MET A 93 1.10 0.40 5.39
CA MET A 93 1.87 1.50 4.83
C MET A 93 2.29 2.49 5.91
N ALA A 94 3.56 2.88 5.88
CA ALA A 94 4.12 3.89 6.77
C ALA A 94 5.22 4.69 6.06
N ALA A 95 5.52 5.89 6.56
CA ALA A 95 6.56 6.75 6.02
C ALA A 95 7.92 6.45 6.68
N TYR A 96 8.94 6.25 5.85
CA TYR A 96 10.32 6.02 6.27
C TYR A 96 11.26 6.98 5.57
N VAL A 97 12.40 7.29 6.20
CA VAL A 97 13.41 8.21 5.65
C VAL A 97 14.64 7.40 5.24
N ASN A 98 15.13 7.61 4.02
CA ASN A 98 16.39 7.01 3.57
C ASN A 98 17.61 7.83 4.08
N PRO A 99 18.84 7.31 3.98
CA PRO A 99 20.03 8.01 4.50
C PRO A 99 20.31 9.39 3.90
N HIS A 100 19.73 9.69 2.74
CA HIS A 100 19.86 10.97 2.05
C HIS A 100 18.71 11.94 2.36
N GLY A 101 17.81 11.58 3.28
CA GLY A 101 16.70 12.43 3.73
C GLY A 101 15.41 12.34 2.90
N TYR A 102 15.32 11.42 1.92
CA TYR A 102 14.08 11.24 1.15
C TYR A 102 13.08 10.39 1.92
N VAL A 103 11.82 10.86 1.95
CA VAL A 103 10.70 10.18 2.59
C VAL A 103 10.01 9.24 1.61
N HIS A 104 9.76 8.01 2.03
CA HIS A 104 9.04 6.98 1.29
C HIS A 104 7.90 6.40 2.12
N GLU A 105 6.66 6.65 1.70
CA GLU A 105 5.49 5.91 2.17
C GLU A 105 5.56 4.51 1.56
N THR A 106 5.96 3.52 2.36
CA THR A 106 6.29 2.18 1.89
C THR A 106 5.19 1.20 2.28
N LEU A 107 4.52 0.65 1.28
CA LEU A 107 3.49 -0.38 1.39
C LEU A 107 4.12 -1.78 1.45
N THR A 108 3.78 -2.59 2.45
CA THR A 108 4.24 -3.97 2.57
C THR A 108 3.29 -4.95 1.89
N VAL A 109 3.83 -5.75 0.97
CA VAL A 109 3.09 -6.81 0.27
C VAL A 109 3.86 -8.13 0.24
N TYR A 110 3.16 -9.26 0.29
CA TYR A 110 3.77 -10.60 0.24
C TYR A 110 4.37 -10.89 -1.14
N LYS A 111 3.63 -10.60 -2.22
CA LYS A 111 4.08 -10.82 -3.59
C LYS A 111 3.97 -9.55 -4.44
N ALA A 112 4.89 -9.47 -5.39
CA ALA A 112 4.89 -8.46 -6.44
C ALA A 112 5.39 -9.10 -7.75
N SER A 113 4.86 -8.59 -8.86
CA SER A 113 5.06 -9.03 -10.24
C SER A 113 5.74 -7.92 -11.04
N ASN A 114 6.25 -8.23 -12.23
CA ASN A 114 6.79 -7.23 -13.16
C ASN A 114 7.91 -6.34 -12.61
N LEU A 115 8.66 -6.84 -11.62
CA LEU A 115 9.83 -6.17 -11.04
C LEU A 115 11.15 -6.89 -11.39
N SER A 116 12.20 -6.12 -11.65
CA SER A 116 13.58 -6.58 -11.73
C SER A 116 14.36 -6.07 -10.52
N LEU A 117 15.28 -6.89 -10.01
CA LEU A 117 16.11 -6.54 -8.85
C LEU A 117 17.45 -5.99 -9.32
N VAL A 118 17.89 -4.90 -8.71
CA VAL A 118 19.14 -4.22 -9.04
C VAL A 118 20.09 -4.31 -7.85
N GLY A 119 21.30 -4.82 -8.11
CA GLY A 119 22.35 -4.96 -7.10
C GLY A 119 22.19 -6.20 -6.21
N ARG A 120 22.95 -6.20 -5.10
CA ARG A 120 22.92 -7.26 -4.08
C ARG A 120 22.08 -6.80 -2.88
N PRO A 121 21.50 -7.73 -2.10
CA PRO A 121 20.83 -7.38 -0.85
C PRO A 121 21.78 -6.66 0.12
N SER A 122 21.29 -5.61 0.77
CA SER A 122 22.01 -4.86 1.81
C SER A 122 21.17 -4.77 3.08
N THR A 123 21.80 -4.87 4.25
CA THR A 123 21.17 -4.62 5.55
C THR A 123 21.38 -3.19 6.03
N GLU A 124 22.16 -2.41 5.29
CA GLU A 124 22.53 -1.04 5.64
C GLU A 124 21.27 -0.15 5.68
N HIS A 125 21.02 0.54 6.79
CA HIS A 125 19.85 1.41 6.97
C HIS A 125 18.49 0.75 6.66
N SER A 126 18.36 -0.56 6.85
CA SER A 126 17.09 -1.25 6.64
C SER A 126 16.01 -0.74 7.60
N TRP A 127 14.84 -0.38 7.06
CA TRP A 127 13.68 0.04 7.86
C TRP A 127 13.01 -1.11 8.60
N PHE A 128 13.29 -2.35 8.21
CA PHE A 128 12.77 -3.56 8.83
C PHE A 128 13.94 -4.37 9.40
N PRO A 129 14.26 -4.20 10.69
CA PRO A 129 15.34 -4.92 11.34
C PRO A 129 15.23 -6.43 11.15
N GLY A 130 16.35 -7.07 10.79
CA GLY A 130 16.39 -8.49 10.45
C GLY A 130 16.12 -8.81 8.98
N PHE A 131 15.83 -7.81 8.13
CA PHE A 131 15.72 -7.96 6.68
C PHE A 131 16.78 -7.17 5.93
N ALA A 132 17.33 -7.78 4.88
CA ALA A 132 18.12 -7.09 3.85
C ALA A 132 17.20 -6.62 2.73
N TRP A 133 17.47 -5.45 2.15
CA TRP A 133 16.71 -4.89 1.03
C TRP A 133 17.50 -4.95 -0.27
N THR A 134 16.81 -5.12 -1.39
CA THR A 134 17.36 -5.00 -2.76
C THR A 134 16.46 -4.08 -3.56
N VAL A 135 17.04 -3.14 -4.30
CA VAL A 135 16.28 -2.21 -5.14
C VAL A 135 15.45 -2.97 -6.17
N ALA A 136 14.19 -2.57 -6.34
CA ALA A 136 13.26 -3.14 -7.29
C ALA A 136 12.74 -2.06 -8.25
N GLN A 137 12.87 -2.33 -9.55
CA GLN A 137 12.42 -1.44 -10.61
C GLN A 137 11.45 -2.16 -11.55
N CYS A 138 10.52 -1.41 -12.15
CA CYS A 138 9.57 -1.94 -13.13
C CYS A 138 10.31 -2.55 -14.33
N LYS A 139 9.93 -3.77 -14.74
CA LYS A 139 10.54 -4.46 -15.90
C LYS A 139 10.30 -3.74 -17.23
N VAL A 140 9.26 -2.91 -17.33
CA VAL A 140 8.86 -2.23 -18.57
C VAL A 140 9.56 -0.88 -18.71
N CYS A 141 9.47 0.00 -17.71
CA CYS A 141 10.00 1.36 -17.80
C CYS A 141 11.26 1.61 -16.95
N ALA A 142 11.77 0.61 -16.23
CA ALA A 142 12.89 0.71 -15.29
C ALA A 142 12.71 1.75 -14.17
N SER A 143 11.50 2.31 -13.97
CA SER A 143 11.25 3.22 -12.85
C SER A 143 11.37 2.49 -11.53
N HIS A 144 11.97 3.14 -10.53
CA HIS A 144 12.06 2.62 -9.17
C HIS A 144 10.67 2.45 -8.56
N ILE A 145 10.33 1.22 -8.15
CA ILE A 145 9.03 0.90 -7.54
C ILE A 145 9.16 0.66 -6.03
N GLY A 146 10.33 0.25 -5.56
CA GLY A 146 10.57 0.01 -4.14
C GLY A 146 11.70 -0.99 -3.92
N TRP A 147 11.52 -1.88 -2.96
CA TRP A 147 12.54 -2.83 -2.54
C TRP A 147 11.96 -4.21 -2.25
N LYS A 148 12.76 -5.24 -2.53
CA LYS A 148 12.51 -6.58 -2.01
C LYS A 148 13.24 -6.75 -0.70
N PHE A 149 12.52 -7.18 0.33
CA PHE A 149 13.07 -7.51 1.64
C PHE A 149 13.22 -9.02 1.78
N THR A 150 14.39 -9.48 2.23
CA THR A 150 14.70 -10.89 2.47
C THR A 150 15.25 -11.07 3.88
N ALA A 151 14.70 -12.04 4.61
CA ALA A 151 15.10 -12.31 5.99
C ALA A 151 16.58 -12.68 6.07
N THR A 152 17.25 -12.18 7.10
CA THR A 152 18.66 -12.49 7.39
C THR A 152 18.82 -13.79 8.17
N LYS A 153 17.73 -14.30 8.76
CA LYS A 153 17.69 -15.54 9.54
C LYS A 153 16.56 -16.45 9.05
N LYS A 154 16.77 -17.77 9.15
CA LYS A 154 15.85 -18.80 8.63
C LYS A 154 14.59 -19.00 9.46
N ASP A 155 14.61 -18.58 10.72
CA ASP A 155 13.51 -18.70 11.69
C ASP A 155 12.52 -17.53 11.62
N MET A 156 12.81 -16.50 10.84
CA MET A 156 11.92 -15.36 10.67
C MET A 156 10.75 -15.67 9.73
N SER A 157 9.61 -15.05 9.97
CA SER A 157 8.46 -15.08 9.06
C SER A 157 7.90 -13.67 8.86
N PRO A 158 7.63 -13.24 7.62
CA PRO A 158 7.87 -13.96 6.37
C PRO A 158 9.37 -14.04 6.02
N GLN A 159 9.78 -15.02 5.22
CA GLN A 159 11.18 -15.11 4.73
C GLN A 159 11.51 -14.05 3.67
N LYS A 160 10.49 -13.51 2.99
CA LYS A 160 10.62 -12.41 2.03
C LYS A 160 9.30 -11.66 1.89
N PHE A 161 9.39 -10.39 1.56
CA PHE A 161 8.25 -9.54 1.18
C PHE A 161 8.76 -8.38 0.32
N TRP A 162 7.87 -7.48 -0.08
CA TRP A 162 8.21 -6.28 -0.83
C TRP A 162 7.73 -5.03 -0.11
N GLY A 163 8.54 -3.99 -0.10
CA GLY A 163 8.15 -2.65 0.29
C GLY A 163 8.09 -1.76 -0.93
N LEU A 164 6.89 -1.35 -1.34
CA LEU A 164 6.65 -0.57 -2.55
C LEU A 164 6.41 0.90 -2.18
N THR A 165 7.10 1.84 -2.82
CA THR A 165 6.89 3.27 -2.53
C THR A 165 5.59 3.74 -3.18
N ARG A 166 4.67 4.31 -2.38
CA ARG A 166 3.35 4.77 -2.83
C ARG A 166 3.44 5.72 -4.04
N SER A 167 4.45 6.58 -4.05
CA SER A 167 4.71 7.54 -5.13
C SER A 167 4.91 6.90 -6.51
N ALA A 168 5.27 5.61 -6.56
CA ALA A 168 5.49 4.85 -7.80
C ALA A 168 4.31 3.95 -8.18
N LEU A 169 3.24 3.94 -7.38
CA LEU A 169 2.07 3.10 -7.59
C LEU A 169 0.86 3.93 -8.05
N LEU A 170 -0.01 3.27 -8.82
CA LEU A 170 -1.31 3.79 -9.24
C LEU A 170 -2.37 2.74 -8.85
N PRO A 171 -3.36 3.10 -8.01
CA PRO A 171 -4.50 2.24 -7.75
C PRO A 171 -5.40 2.14 -8.98
N THR A 172 -5.75 0.91 -9.35
CA THR A 172 -6.50 0.62 -10.57
C THR A 172 -7.73 -0.23 -10.23
N ILE A 173 -8.86 0.12 -10.85
CA ILE A 173 -10.06 -0.71 -10.87
C ILE A 173 -9.84 -1.73 -12.00
N PRO A 174 -9.80 -3.05 -11.73
CA PRO A 174 -9.62 -4.03 -12.78
C PRO A 174 -10.81 -4.00 -13.74
N ASP A 175 -10.54 -4.25 -15.01
CA ASP A 175 -11.58 -4.43 -16.00
C ASP A 175 -12.30 -5.76 -15.74
N THR A 176 -13.58 -5.70 -15.39
CA THR A 176 -14.47 -6.86 -15.49
C THR A 176 -15.05 -6.93 -16.90
N GLU A 177 -15.21 -8.13 -17.45
CA GLU A 177 -15.70 -8.35 -18.84
C GLU A 177 -17.04 -7.66 -19.15
N ASP A 178 -17.80 -7.22 -18.14
CA ASP A 178 -19.11 -6.58 -18.27
C ASP A 178 -19.13 -5.03 -18.19
N ASP A 179 -18.00 -4.35 -17.94
CA ASP A 179 -18.02 -2.90 -17.59
C ASP A 179 -17.47 -2.00 -18.72
N VAL A 180 -18.28 -1.82 -19.76
CA VAL A 180 -18.06 -0.80 -20.81
C VAL A 180 -18.73 0.52 -20.37
N GLY A 181 -18.21 1.12 -19.30
CA GLY A 181 -18.70 2.40 -18.77
C GLY A 181 -17.59 3.45 -18.61
N PRO A 182 -17.89 4.76 -18.70
CA PRO A 182 -16.91 5.84 -18.51
C PRO A 182 -16.47 6.04 -17.04
N ASP A 183 -16.97 5.23 -16.10
CA ASP A 183 -16.81 5.39 -14.64
C ASP A 183 -15.61 4.61 -14.06
N LYS A 184 -14.47 4.55 -14.77
CA LYS A 184 -13.21 3.99 -14.22
C LYS A 184 -12.49 4.92 -13.25
N VAL A 185 -13.13 6.00 -12.81
CA VAL A 185 -12.55 6.98 -11.89
C VAL A 185 -13.19 6.79 -10.53
N VAL A 186 -12.37 6.49 -9.51
CA VAL A 186 -12.83 6.58 -8.13
C VAL A 186 -13.00 8.04 -7.78
N LEU A 187 -14.25 8.50 -7.74
CA LEU A 187 -14.61 9.85 -7.30
C LEU A 187 -15.01 9.79 -5.83
N CYS A 188 -14.22 10.41 -4.96
CA CYS A 188 -14.67 10.74 -3.61
C CYS A 188 -15.66 11.91 -3.66
N LEU A 189 -16.94 11.64 -3.94
CA LEU A 189 -18.05 12.61 -3.81
C LEU A 189 -18.78 12.44 -2.47
#